data_AF-A0A967HZ32-F1
#
_entry.id   AF-A0A967HZ32-F1
#
_cell.length_a   1.000
_cell.length_b   1.000
_cell.length_c   1.000
_cell.angle_alpha   90.00
_cell.angle_beta   90.00
_cell.angle_gamma   90.00
#
_symmetry.space_group_name_H-M   'P 1'
#
loop_
_entity.id
_entity.type
_entity.pdbx_description
1 polymer ?
#
loop_
_entity_poly.entity_id
_entity_poly.type
_entity_poly.pdbx_seq_one_letter_code
_entity_poly.pdbx_strand_id
1 'polypeptide(L)'
;MMALFIATLVLGLAALAIGADRFVAGAASLASKLRISPLVIGLTVVSLGTSLPELLVTATAVVVGHSSIGLGNVLGSNISNICLVLGICALLQPLMVESKLFRLEYPTLLLATLATWLISLNRVISRLEGLVLLIGLAIYLVLVIRSESEETKRV
;
A
#
# COMPACT_ATOMS: atom_id res chain seq x y z
N MET A 1 -34.46 -4.36 10.46
CA MET A 1 -33.54 -3.60 9.57
C MET A 1 -32.25 -3.21 10.29
N MET A 2 -32.29 -2.52 11.43
CA MET A 2 -31.09 -2.17 12.22
C MET A 2 -30.24 -3.38 12.66
N ALA A 3 -30.89 -4.43 13.21
CA ALA A 3 -30.19 -5.64 13.63
C ALA A 3 -29.44 -6.34 12.48
N LEU A 4 -29.98 -6.27 11.25
CA LEU A 4 -29.32 -6.82 10.07
C LEU A 4 -28.04 -6.04 9.73
N PHE A 5 -28.08 -4.70 9.77
CA PHE A 5 -26.89 -3.89 9.54
C PHE A 5 -25.78 -4.17 10.56
N ILE A 6 -26.15 -4.25 11.84
CA ILE A 6 -25.20 -4.56 12.92
C ILE A 6 -24.63 -5.97 12.70
N ALA A 7 -25.46 -6.96 12.38
CA ALA A 7 -25.02 -8.32 12.11
C ALA A 7 -24.04 -8.36 10.93
N THR A 8 -24.35 -7.69 9.81
CA THR A 8 -23.46 -7.62 8.64
C THR A 8 -22.16 -6.90 8.95
N LEU A 9 -22.19 -5.83 9.77
CA LEU A 9 -20.98 -5.13 10.20
C LEU A 9 -20.07 -6.04 11.03
N VAL A 10 -20.63 -6.73 12.02
CA VAL A 10 -19.86 -7.66 12.89
C VAL A 10 -19.29 -8.81 12.06
N LEU A 11 -20.09 -9.42 11.18
CA LEU A 11 -19.63 -10.48 10.28
C LEU A 11 -18.55 -9.98 9.32
N GLY A 12 -18.68 -8.76 8.79
CA GLY A 12 -17.69 -8.13 7.92
C GLY A 12 -16.37 -7.88 8.63
N LEU A 13 -16.40 -7.37 9.86
CA LEU A 13 -15.20 -7.17 10.68
C LEU A 13 -14.51 -8.49 11.03
N ALA A 14 -15.28 -9.52 11.40
CA ALA A 14 -14.74 -10.85 11.68
C ALA A 14 -14.11 -11.46 10.42
N ALA A 15 -14.78 -11.38 9.27
CA ALA A 15 -14.26 -11.83 7.99
C ALA A 15 -13.00 -11.08 7.58
N LEU A 16 -12.95 -9.76 7.82
CA LEU A 16 -11.78 -8.93 7.55
C LEU A 16 -10.58 -9.36 8.41
N ALA A 17 -10.77 -9.56 9.71
CA ALA A 17 -9.70 -9.98 10.62
C ALA A 17 -9.13 -11.35 10.24
N ILE A 18 -10.01 -12.33 10.03
CA ILE A 18 -9.60 -13.69 9.61
C ILE A 18 -8.97 -13.67 8.21
N GLY A 19 -9.52 -12.86 7.30
CA GLY A 19 -9.01 -12.70 5.94
C GLY A 19 -7.62 -12.08 5.92
N ALA A 20 -7.38 -11.05 6.73
CA ALA A 20 -6.09 -10.38 6.86
C ALA A 20 -5.00 -11.36 7.35
N ASP A 21 -5.26 -12.11 8.42
CA ASP A 21 -4.31 -13.10 8.95
C ASP A 21 -3.96 -14.17 7.90
N ARG A 22 -4.97 -14.70 7.20
CA ARG A 22 -4.74 -15.70 6.14
C ARG A 22 -4.03 -15.12 4.92
N PHE A 23 -4.32 -13.87 4.55
CA PHE A 23 -3.67 -13.19 3.45
C PHE A 23 -2.17 -12.99 3.74
N VAL A 24 -1.83 -12.49 4.94
CA VAL A 24 -0.44 -12.30 5.37
C VAL A 24 0.29 -13.64 5.46
N ALA A 25 -0.32 -14.66 6.05
CA ALA A 25 0.28 -16.00 6.13
C ALA A 25 0.51 -16.63 4.75
N GLY A 26 -0.47 -16.46 3.84
CA GLY A 26 -0.37 -16.93 2.45
C GLY A 26 0.74 -16.21 1.69
N ALA A 27 0.85 -14.89 1.84
CA ALA A 27 1.93 -14.09 1.25
C ALA A 27 3.30 -14.51 1.81
N ALA A 28 3.44 -14.71 3.12
CA ALA A 28 4.68 -15.20 3.73
C ALA A 28 5.07 -16.60 3.21
N SER A 29 4.09 -17.51 3.03
CA SER A 29 4.35 -18.81 2.40
C SER A 29 4.73 -18.70 0.93
N LEU A 30 4.20 -17.72 0.20
CA LEU A 30 4.59 -17.47 -1.18
C LEU A 30 6.04 -16.96 -1.24
N ALA A 31 6.42 -16.05 -0.34
CA ALA A 31 7.77 -15.53 -0.25
C ALA A 31 8.81 -16.64 -0.01
N SER A 32 8.52 -17.56 0.91
CA SER A 32 9.42 -18.69 1.19
C SER A 32 9.56 -19.64 0.00
N LYS A 33 8.47 -19.92 -0.74
CA LYS A 33 8.51 -20.75 -1.95
C LYS A 33 9.27 -20.10 -3.09
N LEU A 34 9.15 -18.78 -3.24
CA LEU A 34 9.85 -18.00 -4.26
C LEU A 34 11.29 -17.62 -3.84
N ARG A 35 11.72 -17.98 -2.62
CA ARG A 35 13.03 -17.62 -2.04
C ARG A 35 13.31 -16.12 -2.08
N ILE A 36 12.30 -15.32 -1.75
CA ILE A 36 12.41 -13.86 -1.60
C ILE A 36 12.16 -13.48 -0.15
N SER A 37 12.74 -12.36 0.32
CA SER A 37 12.52 -11.91 1.69
C SER A 37 11.04 -11.60 2.00
N PRO A 38 10.63 -11.78 3.26
CA PRO A 38 9.35 -11.28 3.76
C PRO A 38 9.14 -9.77 3.52
N LEU A 39 10.23 -8.99 3.52
CA LEU A 39 10.18 -7.57 3.22
C LEU A 39 9.67 -7.32 1.79
N VAL A 40 10.23 -8.00 0.79
CA VAL A 40 9.86 -7.81 -0.62
C VAL A 40 8.41 -8.22 -0.89
N ILE A 41 7.94 -9.35 -0.33
CA ILE A 41 6.53 -9.71 -0.50
C ILE A 41 5.60 -8.71 0.19
N GLY A 42 6.03 -8.16 1.33
CA GLY A 42 5.32 -7.10 2.06
C GLY A 42 5.14 -5.85 1.21
N LEU A 43 6.22 -5.41 0.56
CA LEU A 43 6.25 -4.20 -0.27
C LEU A 43 5.60 -4.36 -1.64
N THR A 44 5.32 -5.59 -2.07
CA THR A 44 4.77 -5.89 -3.39
C THR A 44 3.35 -6.44 -3.27
N VAL A 45 3.20 -7.73 -2.99
CA VAL A 45 1.90 -8.42 -3.02
C VAL A 45 1.01 -7.95 -1.88
N VAL A 46 1.55 -7.82 -0.66
CA VAL A 46 0.75 -7.43 0.50
C VAL A 46 0.30 -5.99 0.37
N SER A 47 1.22 -5.05 0.12
CA SER A 47 0.91 -3.62 -0.03
C SER A 47 -0.07 -3.32 -1.16
N LEU A 48 0.09 -3.98 -2.32
CA LEU A 48 -0.84 -3.85 -3.44
C LEU A 48 -2.20 -4.44 -3.07
N GLY A 49 -2.22 -5.65 -2.51
CA GLY A 49 -3.44 -6.35 -2.14
C GLY A 49 -4.29 -5.57 -1.13
N THR A 50 -3.68 -4.98 -0.11
CA THR A 50 -4.39 -4.16 0.88
C THR A 50 -4.87 -2.83 0.33
N SER A 51 -4.29 -2.33 -0.76
CA SER A 51 -4.66 -1.04 -1.39
C SER A 51 -5.63 -1.19 -2.56
N LEU A 52 -5.96 -2.43 -2.97
CA LEU A 52 -6.93 -2.69 -4.03
C LEU A 52 -8.33 -2.14 -3.70
N PRO A 53 -8.88 -2.31 -2.48
CA PRO A 53 -10.18 -1.74 -2.14
C PRO A 53 -10.24 -0.23 -2.32
N GLU A 54 -9.20 0.48 -1.88
CA GLU A 54 -9.07 1.93 -1.99
C GLU A 54 -8.94 2.35 -3.45
N LEU A 55 -8.19 1.60 -4.26
CA LEU A 55 -8.10 1.82 -5.70
C LEU A 55 -9.48 1.70 -6.36
N LEU A 56 -10.26 0.68 -5.99
CA LEU A 56 -11.62 0.49 -6.52
C LEU A 56 -12.56 1.63 -6.09
N VAL A 57 -12.51 2.04 -4.82
CA VAL A 57 -13.31 3.17 -4.30
C VAL A 57 -12.93 4.47 -5.00
N THR A 58 -11.63 4.77 -5.13
CA THR A 58 -11.14 5.95 -5.85
C THR A 58 -11.53 5.91 -7.32
N ALA A 59 -11.31 4.80 -8.01
CA ALA A 59 -11.63 4.66 -9.43
C ALA A 59 -13.12 4.86 -9.70
N THR A 60 -13.98 4.22 -8.89
CA THR A 60 -15.44 4.38 -9.02
C THR A 60 -15.89 5.81 -8.72
N ALA A 61 -15.36 6.45 -7.67
CA ALA A 61 -15.66 7.85 -7.37
C ALA A 61 -15.27 8.79 -8.52
N VAL A 62 -14.09 8.60 -9.11
CA VAL A 62 -13.61 9.41 -10.24
C VAL A 62 -14.45 9.18 -11.49
N VAL A 63 -14.82 7.93 -11.81
CA VAL A 63 -15.66 7.60 -12.97
C VAL A 63 -17.05 8.24 -12.87
N VAL A 64 -17.60 8.37 -11.66
CA VAL A 64 -18.90 9.02 -11.41
C VAL A 64 -18.78 10.57 -11.35
N GLY A 65 -17.59 11.12 -11.58
CA GLY A 65 -17.35 12.56 -11.64
C GLY A 65 -16.98 13.22 -10.30
N HIS A 66 -16.76 12.42 -9.25
CA HIS A 66 -16.37 12.89 -7.92
C HIS A 66 -14.86 12.80 -7.69
N SER A 67 -14.08 13.48 -8.54
CA SER A 67 -12.60 13.43 -8.49
C SER A 67 -12.01 13.92 -7.16
N SER A 68 -12.66 14.88 -6.50
CA SER A 68 -12.23 15.37 -5.17
C SER A 68 -12.38 14.31 -4.08
N ILE A 69 -13.43 13.48 -4.13
CA ILE A 69 -13.63 12.35 -3.21
C ILE A 69 -12.56 11.29 -3.48
N GLY A 70 -12.28 10.99 -4.75
CA GLY A 70 -11.22 10.05 -5.13
C GLY A 70 -9.84 10.48 -4.60
N LEU A 71 -9.49 11.76 -4.75
CA LEU A 71 -8.23 12.31 -4.25
C LEU A 71 -8.19 12.33 -2.72
N GLY A 72 -9.30 12.67 -2.07
CA GLY A 72 -9.46 12.60 -0.62
C GLY A 72 -9.25 11.18 -0.08
N ASN A 73 -9.76 10.16 -0.76
CA ASN A 73 -9.56 8.75 -0.40
C ASN A 73 -8.07 8.34 -0.51
N VAL A 74 -7.39 8.71 -1.60
CA VAL A 74 -5.96 8.41 -1.79
C VAL A 74 -5.07 9.07 -0.73
N LEU A 75 -5.28 10.35 -0.44
CA LEU A 75 -4.48 11.05 0.56
C LEU A 75 -4.83 10.58 1.98
N GLY A 76 -6.12 10.41 2.28
CA GLY A 76 -6.60 9.99 3.59
C GLY A 76 -6.13 8.60 3.98
N SER A 77 -6.10 7.64 3.03
CA SER A 77 -5.63 6.29 3.30
C SER A 77 -4.13 6.24 3.63
N ASN A 78 -3.30 6.99 2.89
CA ASN A 78 -1.86 7.07 3.17
C ASN A 78 -1.56 7.72 4.53
N ILE A 79 -2.26 8.80 4.86
CA ILE A 79 -2.13 9.46 6.18
C ILE A 79 -2.57 8.49 7.29
N SER A 80 -3.69 7.79 7.11
CA SER A 80 -4.19 6.81 8.09
C SER A 80 -3.21 5.64 8.26
N ASN A 81 -2.61 5.14 7.18
CA ASN A 81 -1.63 4.06 7.25
C ASN A 81 -0.39 4.44 8.07
N ILE A 82 0.11 5.66 7.91
CA ILE A 82 1.32 6.12 8.64
C ILE A 82 0.97 6.54 10.08
N CYS A 83 -0.06 7.37 10.25
CA CYS A 83 -0.36 7.95 11.57
C CYS A 83 -1.13 6.99 12.47
N LEU A 84 -2.11 6.28 11.93
CA LEU A 84 -2.97 5.38 12.71
C LEU A 84 -2.40 3.96 12.75
N VAL A 85 -2.26 3.31 11.59
CA VAL A 85 -1.87 1.89 11.54
C VAL A 85 -0.44 1.69 12.03
N LEU A 86 0.53 2.34 11.38
CA LEU A 86 1.94 2.25 11.77
C LEU A 86 2.18 2.83 13.18
N GLY A 87 1.47 3.92 13.54
CA GLY A 87 1.52 4.49 14.88
C GLY A 87 1.07 3.52 15.97
N ILE A 88 -0.08 2.85 15.79
CA ILE A 88 -0.56 1.82 16.72
C ILE A 88 0.41 0.63 16.76
N CYS A 89 0.88 0.15 15.60
CA CYS A 89 1.87 -0.93 15.54
C CYS A 89 3.13 -0.60 16.35
N ALA A 90 3.67 0.62 16.21
CA ALA A 90 4.85 1.07 16.94
C ALA A 90 4.62 1.20 18.45
N LEU A 91 3.41 1.55 18.89
CA LEU A 91 3.05 1.60 20.31
C LEU A 91 2.91 0.20 20.92
N LEU A 92 2.39 -0.77 20.16
CA LEU A 92 2.20 -2.14 20.62
C LEU A 92 3.51 -2.94 20.60
N GLN A 93 4.33 -2.75 19.57
CA GLN A 93 5.60 -3.45 19.40
C GLN A 93 6.65 -2.51 18.78
N PRO A 94 7.79 -2.28 19.45
CA PRO A 94 8.87 -1.47 18.88
C PRO A 94 9.31 -2.01 17.51
N LEU A 95 9.25 -1.15 16.49
CA LEU A 95 9.59 -1.50 15.12
C LEU A 95 11.11 -1.37 14.92
N MET A 96 11.78 -2.48 14.64
CA MET A 96 13.20 -2.46 14.23
C MET A 96 13.27 -2.10 12.75
N VAL A 97 13.78 -0.90 12.44
CA VAL A 97 13.90 -0.40 11.06
C VAL A 97 15.21 -0.91 10.46
N GLU A 98 15.12 -1.73 9.41
CA GLU A 98 16.29 -2.20 8.69
C GLU A 98 16.98 -1.07 7.92
N SER A 99 18.32 -1.05 7.91
CA SER A 99 19.09 -0.02 7.19
C SER A 99 18.85 -0.03 5.68
N LYS A 100 18.38 -1.15 5.13
CA LYS A 100 18.01 -1.30 3.70
C LYS A 100 16.88 -0.34 3.29
N LEU A 101 15.93 -0.09 4.19
CA LEU A 101 14.80 0.82 3.97
C LEU A 101 15.28 2.24 3.66
N PHE A 102 16.37 2.69 4.29
CA PHE A 102 16.89 4.05 4.13
C PHE A 102 17.48 4.35 2.75
N ARG A 103 17.90 3.33 2.00
CA ARG A 103 18.58 3.55 0.71
C ARG A 103 17.62 3.61 -0.48
N LEU A 104 16.55 2.82 -0.44
CA LEU A 104 15.60 2.72 -1.56
C LEU A 104 14.22 3.22 -1.16
N GLU A 105 13.67 2.75 -0.04
CA GLU A 105 12.26 2.95 0.27
C GLU A 105 11.93 4.37 0.76
N TYR A 106 12.66 4.87 1.77
CA TYR A 106 12.43 6.22 2.26
C TYR A 106 12.64 7.30 1.18
N PRO A 107 13.72 7.27 0.38
CA PRO A 107 13.88 8.22 -0.73
C PRO A 107 12.78 8.09 -1.77
N THR A 108 12.39 6.87 -2.18
CA THR A 108 11.32 6.70 -3.16
C THR A 108 9.97 7.15 -2.63
N LEU A 109 9.66 6.88 -1.35
CA LEU A 109 8.44 7.36 -0.70
C LEU A 109 8.38 8.89 -0.68
N LEU A 110 9.46 9.56 -0.30
CA LEU A 110 9.56 11.02 -0.31
C LEU A 110 9.39 11.59 -1.72
N LEU A 111 10.07 10.98 -2.72
CA LEU A 111 9.96 11.40 -4.12
C LEU A 111 8.53 11.21 -4.65
N ALA A 112 7.89 10.07 -4.39
CA ALA A 112 6.52 9.80 -4.81
C ALA A 112 5.53 10.75 -4.14
N THR A 113 5.72 11.04 -2.85
CA THR A 113 4.89 11.99 -2.10
C THR A 113 5.04 13.41 -2.66
N LEU A 114 6.28 13.86 -2.88
CA LEU A 114 6.55 15.19 -3.42
C LEU A 114 6.03 15.35 -4.85
N ALA A 115 6.26 14.34 -5.71
CA ALA A 115 5.74 14.33 -7.07
C ALA A 115 4.20 14.40 -7.08
N THR A 116 3.54 13.58 -6.27
CA THR A 116 2.07 13.59 -6.15
C THR A 116 1.57 14.95 -5.63
N TRP A 117 2.25 15.53 -4.64
CA TRP A 117 1.90 16.85 -4.12
C TRP A 117 2.01 17.95 -5.18
N LEU A 118 3.13 18.00 -5.92
CA LEU A 118 3.36 18.98 -6.99
C LEU A 118 2.32 18.87 -8.11
N ILE A 119 2.03 17.65 -8.56
CA ILE A 119 1.03 17.36 -9.58
C ILE A 119 -0.38 17.76 -9.10
N SER A 120 -0.66 17.61 -7.80
CA SER A 120 -1.97 17.90 -7.24
C SER A 120 -2.22 19.40 -6.99
N LEU A 121 -1.24 20.29 -7.19
CA LEU A 121 -1.37 21.73 -6.90
C LEU A 121 -2.46 22.43 -7.73
N ASN A 122 -2.63 22.02 -8.99
CA ASN A 122 -3.67 22.53 -9.88
C ASN A 122 -5.05 21.91 -9.60
N ARG A 123 -5.16 21.04 -8.58
CA ARG A 123 -6.37 20.27 -8.18
C ARG A 123 -6.90 19.31 -9.25
N VAL A 124 -6.16 19.07 -10.33
CA VAL A 124 -6.56 18.21 -11.44
C VAL A 124 -5.38 17.34 -11.86
N ILE A 125 -5.46 16.05 -11.53
CA ILE A 125 -4.48 15.07 -12.00
C ILE A 125 -4.88 14.63 -13.41
N SER A 126 -4.03 14.97 -14.40
CA SER A 126 -4.21 14.55 -15.78
C SER A 126 -3.83 13.08 -15.99
N ARG A 127 -4.30 12.50 -17.09
CA ARG A 127 -3.96 11.11 -17.47
C ARG A 127 -2.47 10.91 -17.67
N LEU A 128 -1.76 11.92 -18.17
CA LEU A 128 -0.32 11.85 -18.40
C LEU A 128 0.44 11.82 -17.07
N GLU A 129 0.06 12.67 -16.13
CA GLU A 129 0.65 12.68 -14.78
C GLU A 129 0.37 11.36 -14.03
N GLY A 130 -0.85 10.82 -14.15
CA GLY A 130 -1.18 9.51 -13.62
C GLY A 130 -0.35 8.38 -14.25
N LEU A 131 -0.10 8.44 -15.56
CA LEU A 131 0.75 7.47 -16.26
C LEU A 131 2.20 7.55 -15.79
N VAL A 132 2.73 8.76 -15.57
CA VAL A 132 4.08 8.98 -15.02
C VAL A 132 4.21 8.34 -13.63
N LEU A 133 3.22 8.53 -12.74
CA LEU A 133 3.21 7.90 -11.43
C LEU A 133 3.12 6.36 -11.52
N LEU A 134 2.34 5.83 -12.45
CA LEU A 134 2.21 4.39 -12.67
C LEU A 134 3.51 3.76 -13.22
N ILE A 135 4.20 4.45 -14.13
CA ILE A 135 5.54 4.04 -14.59
C ILE A 135 6.53 4.10 -13.43
N GLY A 136 6.48 5.14 -12.60
CA GLY A 136 7.29 5.26 -11.39
C GLY A 136 7.07 4.08 -10.43
N LEU A 137 5.81 3.69 -10.20
CA LEU A 137 5.46 2.50 -9.42
C LEU A 137 6.06 1.22 -10.04
N ALA A 138 5.92 1.03 -11.35
CA ALA A 138 6.49 -0.14 -12.02
C ALA A 138 8.02 -0.20 -11.90
N ILE A 139 8.71 0.93 -12.06
CA ILE A 139 10.17 1.03 -11.87
C ILE A 139 10.53 0.69 -10.42
N TYR A 140 9.83 1.25 -9.44
CA TYR A 140 10.07 0.96 -8.03
C TYR A 140 9.92 -0.53 -7.71
N LEU A 141 8.83 -1.17 -8.18
CA LEU A 141 8.62 -2.61 -7.97
C LEU A 141 9.76 -3.44 -8.58
N VAL A 142 10.21 -3.10 -9.79
CA VAL A 142 11.36 -3.79 -10.44
C VAL A 142 12.64 -3.59 -9.63
N LEU A 143 12.91 -2.38 -9.12
CA LEU A 143 14.09 -2.09 -8.30
C LEU A 143 14.07 -2.87 -6.98
N VAL A 144 12.93 -2.93 -6.29
CA VAL A 144 12.76 -3.70 -5.06
C VAL A 144 13.05 -5.18 -5.31
N ILE A 145 12.43 -5.77 -6.33
CA ILE A 145 12.62 -7.19 -6.67
C ILE A 145 14.09 -7.48 -7.07
N ARG A 146 14.73 -6.59 -7.83
CA ARG A 146 16.15 -6.76 -8.21
C ARG A 146 17.10 -6.62 -7.04
N SER A 147 16.84 -5.68 -6.13
CA SER A 147 17.69 -5.46 -4.95
C SER A 147 17.79 -6.72 -4.08
N GLU A 148 16.72 -7.51 -4.01
CA GLU A 148 16.67 -8.78 -3.31
C GLU A 148 17.43 -9.91 -4.01
N SER A 149 17.29 -9.99 -5.33
CA SER A 149 17.94 -11.02 -6.13
C SER A 149 19.47 -10.88 -6.10
N GLU A 150 19.99 -9.66 -6.07
CA GLU A 150 21.44 -9.41 -5.98
C GLU A 150 22.00 -9.72 -4.59
N GLU A 151 21.19 -9.59 -3.55
CA GLU A 151 21.57 -9.93 -2.17
C GLU A 151 21.58 -11.45 -1.95
N THR A 152 20.59 -12.17 -2.50
CA THR A 152 20.55 -13.64 -2.49
C THR A 152 21.77 -14.27 -3.19
N LYS A 153 22.40 -13.57 -4.15
CA LYS A 153 23.63 -14.04 -4.83
C LYS A 153 24.92 -13.74 -4.05
N ARG A 154 24.88 -12.83 -3.08
CA ARG A 154 26.04 -12.44 -2.26
C ARG A 154 26.19 -13.26 -0.97
N VAL A 155 25.14 -13.98 -0.59
CA VAL A 155 25.09 -14.95 0.54
C VAL A 155 25.35 -16.35 0.01
#